data_AF-A0A415ZA59-F1
#
_entry.id   AF-A0A415ZA59-F1
#
_cell.length_a   1.000
_cell.length_b   1.000
_cell.length_c   1.000
_cell.angle_alpha   90.00
_cell.angle_beta   90.00
_cell.angle_gamma   90.00
#
_symmetry.space_group_name_H-M   'P 1'
#
loop_
_entity.id
_entity.type
_entity.pdbx_description
1 polymer ?
#
loop_
_entity_poly.entity_id
_entity_poly.type
_entity_poly.pdbx_seq_one_letter_code
_entity_poly.pdbx_strand_id
1 'polypeptide(L)' 'MNWFEKIKKYYDASLWTGKMVGNAVVKKKITVEQYKKITGEDYKK' A
#
# COMPACT_ATOMS: atom_id res chain seq x y z
N MET A 1 10.97 11.61 -1.04
CA MET A 1 9.84 11.15 -1.88
C MET A 1 8.97 10.22 -1.05
N ASN A 2 7.71 10.56 -0.81
CA ASN A 2 6.86 9.85 0.13
C ASN A 2 6.15 8.68 -0.58
N TRP A 3 6.69 7.46 -0.44
CA TRP A 3 6.14 6.27 -1.10
C TRP A 3 4.69 5.99 -0.68
N PHE A 4 4.38 6.24 0.59
CA PHE A 4 3.03 6.11 1.13
C PHE A 4 2.01 6.93 0.35
N GLU A 5 2.23 8.24 0.19
CA GLU A 5 1.30 9.13 -0.51
C GLU A 5 1.15 8.74 -1.97
N LYS A 6 2.24 8.32 -2.61
CA LYS A 6 2.22 7.89 -4.01
C LYS A 6 1.39 6.62 -4.19
N ILE A 7 1.59 5.61 -3.34
CA ILE A 7 0.84 4.35 -3.40
C ILE A 7 -0.61 4.58 -3.00
N LYS A 8 -0.88 5.40 -1.98
CA LYS A 8 -2.23 5.80 -1.59
C LYS A 8 -2.98 6.42 -2.77
N LYS A 9 -2.36 7.38 -3.47
CA LYS A 9 -2.95 8.02 -4.65
C LYS A 9 -3.22 7.02 -5.78
N TYR A 10 -2.34 6.06 -6.02
CA TYR A 10 -2.58 5.00 -7.01
C TYR A 10 -3.69 4.04 -6.60
N TYR A 11 -3.80 3.70 -5.32
CA TYR A 11 -4.86 2.85 -4.80
C TYR A 11 -6.21 3.56 -4.83
N ASP A 12 -6.28 4.81 -4.38
CA ASP A 12 -7.48 5.68 -4.47
C ASP A 12 -7.93 5.86 -5.92
N ALA A 13 -6.99 5.94 -6.87
CA ALA A 13 -7.28 6.00 -8.30
C ALA A 13 -7.65 4.64 -8.93
N SER A 14 -7.78 3.57 -8.12
CA SER A 14 -8.00 2.19 -8.57
C SER A 14 -6.96 1.67 -9.58
N LEU A 15 -5.78 2.29 -9.64
CA LEU A 15 -4.65 1.86 -10.49
C LEU A 15 -3.88 0.71 -9.84
N TRP A 16 -3.96 0.58 -8.51
CA TRP A 16 -3.28 -0.44 -7.73
C TRP A 16 -4.29 -1.27 -6.94
N THR A 17 -4.11 -2.59 -6.94
CA THR A 17 -4.89 -3.50 -6.09
C THR A 17 -4.24 -3.68 -4.72
N GLY A 18 -4.97 -4.21 -3.73
CA GLY A 18 -4.42 -4.52 -2.41
C GLY A 18 -3.15 -5.37 -2.49
N LYS A 19 -3.09 -6.36 -3.39
CA LYS A 19 -1.87 -7.14 -3.65
C LYS A 19 -0.67 -6.28 -4.07
N MET A 20 -0.85 -5.27 -4.90
CA MET A 20 0.23 -4.36 -5.30
C MET A 20 0.72 -3.51 -4.13
N VAL A 21 -0.20 -3.03 -3.28
CA VAL A 21 0.14 -2.34 -2.03
C VAL A 21 0.91 -3.29 -1.10
N GLY A 22 0.53 -4.56 -1.05
CA GLY A 22 1.22 -5.59 -0.28
C GLY A 22 2.65 -5.83 -0.77
N ASN A 23 2.86 -5.87 -2.09
CA ASN A 23 4.20 -5.93 -2.67
C ASN A 23 5.06 -4.72 -2.28
N ALA A 24 4.46 -3.55 -2.07
CA ALA A 24 5.20 -2.39 -1.58
C ALA A 24 5.67 -2.55 -0.11
N VAL A 25 4.92 -3.30 0.71
CA VAL A 25 5.36 -3.72 2.06
C VAL A 25 6.56 -4.66 1.94
N VAL A 26 6.47 -5.69 1.09
CA VAL A 26 7.58 -6.64 0.84
C VAL A 26 8.85 -5.92 0.36
N LYS A 27 8.69 -4.93 -0.52
CA LYS A 27 9.80 -4.10 -1.03
C LYS A 27 10.27 -3.02 -0.05
N LYS A 28 9.77 -3.03 1.20
CA LYS A 28 10.09 -2.05 2.25
C LYS A 28 9.87 -0.59 1.82
N LYS A 29 8.90 -0.34 0.93
CA LYS A 29 8.51 1.01 0.50
C LYS A 29 7.52 1.64 1.46
N ILE A 30 6.70 0.80 2.10
CA ILE A 30 5.74 1.16 3.13
C ILE A 30 5.76 0.12 4.26
N THR A 31 5.19 0.46 5.41
CA THR A 31 5.00 -0.47 6.54
C THR A 31 3.67 -1.21 6.45
N VAL A 32 3.52 -2.25 7.27
CA VAL A 32 2.24 -2.99 7.43
C VAL A 32 1.12 -2.06 7.92
N GLU A 33 1.43 -1.13 8.81
CA GLU A 33 0.46 -0.13 9.28
C GLU A 33 0.02 0.79 8.15
N GLN A 34 0.95 1.20 7.28
CA GLN A 34 0.65 2.00 6.11
C GLN A 34 -0.19 1.24 5.08
N TYR A 35 0.07 -0.06 4.88
CA TYR A 35 -0.78 -0.93 4.07
C TYR A 35 -2.21 -0.93 4.59
N LYS A 36 -2.40 -1.10 5.90
CA LYS A 36 -3.73 -1.08 6.53
C LYS A 36 -4.41 0.27 6.39
N LYS A 37 -3.66 1.38 6.46
CA LYS A 37 -4.20 2.73 6.20
C LYS A 37 -4.61 2.95 4.74
N ILE A 38 -3.94 2.31 3.78
CA ILE A 38 -4.26 2.45 2.34
C ILE A 38 -5.44 1.55 1.96
N THR A 39 -5.40 0.29 2.38
CA THR A 39 -6.34 -0.75 1.91
C THR A 39 -7.52 -0.94 2.85
N GLY A 40 -7.44 -0.51 4.11
CA GLY A 40 -8.40 -0.85 5.17
C GLY A 40 -8.29 -2.31 5.65
N GLU A 41 -7.45 -3.13 5.02
CA GLU A 41 -7.31 -4.54 5.30
C GLU A 41 -6.06 -4.81 6.15
N ASP A 42 -6.13 -5.83 7.01
CA ASP A 42 -4.92 -6.35 7.65
C ASP A 42 -4.02 -7.02 6.62
N TYR A 43 -2.73 -6.72 6.68
CA TYR A 43 -1.74 -7.31 5.79
C TYR A 43 -1.61 -8.81 6.06
N LYS A 44 -2.16 -9.63 5.16
CA LYS A 44 -1.98 -11.08 5.16
C LYS A 44 -0.86 -11.41 4.20
N LYS A 45 0.24 -11.93 4.74
CA LYS A 45 1.46 -12.28 4.00
C LYS A 45 1.24 -13.49 3.10
#